data_AF-A0A0T6B6B0-F1
#
_entry.id   AF-A0A0T6B6B0-F1
#
_cell.length_a   1.000
_cell.length_b   1.000
_cell.length_c   1.000
_cell.angle_alpha   90.00
_cell.angle_beta   90.00
_cell.angle_gamma   90.00
#
_symmetry.space_group_name_H-M   'P 1'
#
loop_
_entity.id
_entity.type
_entity.pdbx_description
1 polymer ?
#
loop_
_entity_poly.entity_id
_entity_poly.type
_entity_poly.pdbx_seq_one_letter_code
_entity_poly.pdbx_strand_id
1 'polypeptide(L)'
;MLPNSSKPTYFQAYDVLRSEQPNFLSKITMLKGELIHPNLGLSESHQDILRDEVNCIFHIGATVRFDEKIRKAAYINVRSVRDLIWIARDMKHLEVGTP
;
A
#
# COMPACT_ATOMS: atom_id res chain seq x y z
N MET A 1 15.69 35.83 6.71
CA MET A 1 16.33 34.99 5.68
C MET A 1 17.01 33.84 6.42
N LEU A 2 16.63 32.55 6.34
CA LEU A 2 15.71 31.80 5.50
C LEU A 2 14.47 31.29 6.29
N PRO A 3 13.29 31.14 5.66
CA PRO A 3 12.12 30.49 6.26
C PRO A 3 12.10 28.97 5.96
N ASN A 4 11.49 28.19 6.87
CA ASN A 4 11.00 26.81 6.67
C ASN A 4 12.04 25.70 6.38
N SER A 5 12.45 25.00 7.44
CA SER A 5 12.72 23.56 7.38
C SER A 5 11.74 22.85 8.32
N SER A 6 10.64 22.36 7.77
CA SER A 6 9.68 21.50 8.47
C SER A 6 10.44 20.31 9.08
N LYS A 7 10.42 20.22 10.41
CA LYS A 7 10.92 19.04 11.14
C LYS A 7 10.27 17.78 10.54
N PRO A 8 11.01 16.69 10.29
CA PRO A 8 10.37 15.43 9.92
C PRO A 8 9.34 15.09 11.01
N THR A 9 8.14 14.71 10.61
CA THR A 9 6.99 14.51 11.47
C THR A 9 7.25 13.35 12.46
N TYR A 10 7.83 13.66 13.62
CA TYR A 10 8.07 12.71 14.71
C TYR A 10 6.75 12.40 15.43
N PHE A 11 6.00 11.44 14.91
CA PHE A 11 4.81 10.93 15.60
C PHE A 11 5.23 9.91 16.67
N GLN A 12 4.83 10.13 17.93
CA GLN A 12 5.29 9.37 19.11
C GLN A 12 5.02 7.86 18.99
N ALA A 13 3.95 7.45 18.30
CA ALA A 13 3.63 6.04 18.15
C ALA A 13 4.70 5.20 17.41
N TYR A 14 5.66 5.85 16.74
CA TYR A 14 6.78 5.17 16.08
C TYR A 14 8.09 5.22 16.88
N ASP A 15 8.10 5.72 18.12
CA ASP A 15 9.33 5.83 18.92
C ASP A 15 9.96 4.47 19.19
N VAL A 16 9.16 3.46 19.54
CA VAL A 16 9.64 2.09 19.74
C VAL A 16 10.29 1.54 18.47
N LEU A 17 9.63 1.69 17.31
CA LEU A 17 10.18 1.26 16.02
C LEU A 17 11.50 1.95 15.69
N ARG A 18 11.62 3.27 15.93
CA ARG A 18 12.85 4.02 15.71
C ARG A 18 13.98 3.58 16.65
N SER A 19 13.65 3.25 17.90
CA SER A 19 14.61 2.75 18.88
C SER A 19 15.11 1.35 18.54
N GLU A 20 14.19 0.43 18.20
CA GLU A 20 14.52 -0.98 17.96
C GLU A 20 15.04 -1.24 16.54
N GLN A 21 14.60 -0.48 15.55
CA GLN A 21 14.98 -0.62 14.14
C GLN A 21 15.30 0.76 13.52
N PRO A 22 16.44 1.39 13.85
CA PRO A 22 16.76 2.75 13.37
C PRO A 22 16.76 2.89 11.85
N ASN A 23 17.09 1.82 11.12
CA ASN A 23 17.16 1.78 9.67
C ASN A 23 15.88 1.23 9.00
N PHE A 24 14.73 1.18 9.70
CA PHE A 24 13.50 0.56 9.16
C PHE A 24 13.08 1.11 7.78
N LEU A 25 13.38 2.38 7.48
CA LEU A 25 13.08 3.01 6.19
C LEU A 25 13.77 2.30 5.01
N SER A 26 14.92 1.64 5.22
CA SER A 26 15.60 0.88 4.15
C SER A 26 14.84 -0.38 3.73
N LYS A 27 13.85 -0.81 4.53
CA LYS A 27 12.97 -1.94 4.23
C LYS A 27 11.68 -1.51 3.51
N ILE A 28 11.51 -0.21 3.23
CA ILE A 28 10.28 0.34 2.65
C ILE A 28 10.52 0.77 1.21
N THR A 29 9.79 0.14 0.29
CA THR A 29 9.73 0.54 -1.11
C THR A 29 8.34 1.12 -1.39
N MET A 30 8.28 2.38 -1.83
CA MET A 30 7.02 3.04 -2.17
C MET A 30 6.70 2.82 -3.64
N LEU A 31 5.53 2.21 -3.91
CA LEU A 31 4.98 2.07 -5.26
C LEU A 31 3.84 3.07 -5.43
N LYS A 32 3.92 3.90 -6.47
CA LYS A 32 2.88 4.89 -6.80
C LYS A 32 1.65 4.18 -7.39
N GLY A 33 0.47 4.45 -6.83
CA GLY A 33 -0.83 3.96 -7.29
C GLY A 33 -2.00 4.62 -6.54
N GLU A 34 -3.23 4.40 -7.02
CA GLU A 34 -4.46 4.85 -6.37
C GLU A 34 -5.60 3.85 -6.63
N LEU A 35 -6.28 3.43 -5.56
CA LEU A 35 -7.28 2.35 -5.59
C LEU A 35 -8.51 2.66 -6.46
N ILE A 36 -8.80 3.94 -6.73
CA ILE A 36 -9.91 4.35 -7.59
C ILE A 36 -9.64 4.05 -9.07
N HIS A 37 -8.41 3.72 -9.45
CA HIS A 37 -8.03 3.37 -10.82
C HIS A 37 -7.93 1.84 -11.00
N PRO A 38 -8.09 1.33 -12.24
CA PRO A 38 -7.87 -0.08 -12.53
C PRO A 38 -6.46 -0.52 -12.12
N ASN A 39 -6.32 -1.78 -11.72
CA ASN A 39 -5.02 -2.37 -11.31
C ASN A 39 -4.33 -1.53 -10.21
N LEU A 40 -5.14 -0.97 -9.31
CA LEU A 40 -4.71 -0.10 -8.21
C LEU A 40 -3.95 1.15 -8.69
N GLY A 41 -4.09 1.54 -9.96
CA GLY A 41 -3.35 2.64 -10.57
C GLY A 41 -1.84 2.41 -10.69
N LEU A 42 -1.39 1.15 -10.59
CA LEU A 42 0.01 0.78 -10.69
C LEU A 42 0.49 0.79 -12.14
N SER A 43 1.72 1.23 -12.37
CA SER A 43 2.41 0.98 -13.64
C SER A 43 2.64 -0.52 -13.82
N GLU A 44 2.89 -0.93 -15.07
CA GLU A 44 3.28 -2.30 -15.39
C GLU A 44 4.53 -2.74 -14.61
N SER A 45 5.55 -1.87 -14.57
CA SER A 45 6.78 -2.11 -13.79
C SER A 45 6.55 -2.31 -12.29
N HIS A 46 5.57 -1.62 -11.69
CA HIS A 46 5.22 -1.86 -10.29
C HIS A 46 4.46 -3.18 -10.11
N GLN A 47 3.60 -3.54 -11.07
CA GLN A 47 2.94 -4.85 -11.05
C GLN A 47 3.94 -5.99 -11.21
N ASP A 48 5.02 -5.81 -11.98
CA ASP A 48 6.12 -6.79 -12.08
C ASP A 48 6.83 -6.99 -10.74
N ILE A 49 7.17 -5.91 -10.04
CA ILE A 49 7.75 -6.00 -8.67
C ILE A 49 6.83 -6.79 -7.76
N LEU A 50 5.52 -6.51 -7.80
CA LEU A 50 4.54 -7.24 -6.99
C LEU A 50 4.53 -8.74 -7.36
N ARG A 51 4.50 -9.08 -8.65
CA ARG A 51 4.48 -10.47 -9.13
C ARG A 51 5.75 -11.24 -8.77
N ASP A 52 6.89 -10.57 -8.81
CA ASP A 52 8.20 -11.21 -8.71
C ASP A 52 8.76 -11.26 -7.29
N GLU A 53 8.35 -10.36 -6.39
CA GLU A 53 9.01 -10.21 -5.08
C GLU A 53 8.08 -10.39 -3.88
N VAL A 54 6.75 -10.24 -4.04
CA VAL A 54 5.82 -10.25 -2.91
C VAL A 54 5.37 -11.66 -2.55
N ASN A 55 5.45 -11.99 -1.26
CA ASN A 55 4.96 -13.25 -0.70
C ASN A 55 3.74 -13.12 0.21
N CYS A 56 3.41 -11.91 0.68
CA CYS A 56 2.27 -11.66 1.56
C CYS A 56 1.64 -10.30 1.27
N ILE A 57 0.31 -10.24 1.35
CA ILE A 57 -0.46 -9.04 1.03
C ILE A 57 -1.29 -8.62 2.25
N PHE A 58 -1.07 -7.39 2.71
CA PHE A 58 -1.94 -6.72 3.68
C PHE A 58 -2.73 -5.61 2.98
N HIS A 59 -4.03 -5.83 2.74
CA HIS A 59 -4.88 -4.86 2.05
C HIS A 59 -5.71 -4.03 3.04
N ILE A 60 -5.22 -2.84 3.39
CA ILE A 60 -5.82 -1.95 4.40
C ILE A 60 -6.46 -0.70 3.75
N GLY A 61 -6.16 -0.43 2.48
CA GLY A 61 -6.65 0.76 1.79
C GLY A 61 -8.14 0.66 1.41
N ALA A 62 -8.95 1.61 1.88
CA ALA A 62 -10.38 1.69 1.60
C ALA A 62 -10.88 3.13 1.76
N THR A 63 -12.10 3.41 1.31
CA THR A 63 -12.88 4.57 1.78
C THR A 63 -13.96 4.09 2.76
N VAL A 64 -14.02 4.70 3.93
CA VAL A 64 -15.01 4.39 4.98
C VAL A 64 -16.05 5.51 5.16
N ARG A 65 -16.09 6.48 4.23
CA ARG A 65 -17.04 7.59 4.34
C ARG A 65 -18.44 7.15 3.93
N PHE A 66 -19.40 7.40 4.81
CA PHE A 66 -20.82 7.09 4.56
C PHE A 66 -21.47 8.02 3.52
N ASP A 67 -20.87 9.17 3.25
CA ASP A 67 -21.33 10.16 2.28
C ASP A 67 -20.67 10.04 0.90
N GLU A 68 -19.83 9.02 0.69
CA GLU A 68 -19.15 8.81 -0.59
C GLU A 68 -20.13 8.34 -1.66
N LYS A 69 -19.95 8.83 -2.89
CA LYS A 69 -20.73 8.35 -4.03
C LYS A 69 -20.55 6.84 -4.16
N ILE A 70 -21.65 6.08 -4.20
CA ILE A 70 -21.61 4.60 -4.23
C ILE A 70 -20.69 4.05 -5.32
N ARG A 71 -20.65 4.68 -6.50
CA ARG A 71 -19.76 4.29 -7.60
C ARG A 71 -18.27 4.40 -7.22
N LYS A 72 -17.90 5.48 -6.52
CA LYS A 72 -16.52 5.69 -6.05
C LYS A 72 -16.17 4.72 -4.91
N ALA A 73 -17.09 4.53 -3.95
CA ALA A 73 -16.92 3.53 -2.90
C ALA A 73 -16.76 2.11 -3.47
N ALA A 74 -17.57 1.73 -4.47
CA ALA A 74 -17.47 0.46 -5.16
C ALA A 74 -16.14 0.30 -5.90
N TYR A 75 -15.63 1.35 -6.55
CA TYR A 75 -14.31 1.28 -7.21
C TYR A 75 -13.16 1.11 -6.20
N ILE A 76 -13.20 1.84 -5.09
CA ILE A 76 -12.14 1.82 -4.08
C ILE A 76 -12.19 0.57 -3.21
N ASN A 77 -13.37 0.07 -2.82
CA ASN A 77 -13.49 -1.01 -1.83
C ASN A 77 -13.77 -2.37 -2.46
N VAL A 78 -14.35 -2.42 -3.67
CA VAL A 78 -14.74 -3.69 -4.31
C VAL A 78 -13.86 -3.98 -5.51
N ARG A 79 -13.75 -3.05 -6.47
CA ARG A 79 -12.95 -3.28 -7.67
C ARG A 79 -11.46 -3.40 -7.35
N SER A 80 -10.94 -2.58 -6.45
CA SER A 80 -9.52 -2.65 -6.05
C SER A 80 -9.13 -4.02 -5.47
N VAL A 81 -10.00 -4.63 -4.65
CA VAL A 81 -9.81 -5.97 -4.09
C VAL A 81 -9.79 -7.02 -5.22
N ARG A 82 -10.74 -6.94 -6.15
CA ARG A 82 -10.76 -7.82 -7.33
C ARG A 82 -9.48 -7.69 -8.14
N ASP A 83 -9.07 -6.47 -8.46
CA ASP A 83 -7.87 -6.21 -9.26
C ASP A 83 -6.60 -6.70 -8.52
N LEU A 84 -6.53 -6.53 -7.19
CA LEU A 84 -5.45 -7.06 -6.36
C LEU A 84 -5.42 -8.59 -6.36
N ILE A 85 -6.58 -9.25 -6.27
CA ILE A 85 -6.68 -10.71 -6.37
C ILE A 85 -6.17 -11.20 -7.74
N TRP A 86 -6.45 -10.46 -8.82
CA TRP A 86 -5.92 -10.82 -10.14
C TRP A 86 -4.41 -10.68 -10.21
N ILE A 87 -3.83 -9.59 -9.70
CA ILE A 87 -2.37 -9.44 -9.60
C ILE A 87 -1.77 -10.56 -8.73
N ALA A 88 -2.40 -10.87 -7.60
CA ALA A 88 -1.94 -11.88 -6.65
C ALA A 88 -1.90 -13.30 -7.24
N ARG A 89 -2.76 -13.61 -8.21
CA ARG A 89 -2.73 -14.91 -8.91
C ARG A 89 -1.45 -15.14 -9.70
N ASP A 90 -0.82 -14.06 -10.13
CA ASP A 90 0.43 -14.12 -10.91
C ASP A 90 1.68 -13.98 -10.02
N MET A 91 1.52 -13.86 -8.69
CA MET A 91 2.64 -13.73 -7.76
C MET A 91 3.35 -15.07 -7.54
N LYS A 92 4.66 -15.09 -7.79
CA LYS A 92 5.50 -16.30 -7.75
C LYS A 92 5.74 -16.84 -6.34
N HIS A 93 5.65 -15.98 -5.34
CA HIS A 93 6.04 -16.30 -3.97
C HIS A 93 4.88 -16.19 -2.98
N LEU A 94 3.64 -16.02 -3.44
CA LEU A 94 2.50 -15.83 -2.56
C LEU A 94 2.31 -17.03 -1.62
N GLU A 95 2.43 -16.76 -0.33
CA GLU A 95 2.29 -17.76 0.73
C GLU A 95 0.81 -17.85 1.17
N VAL A 96 0.35 -19.07 1.44
CA VAL A 96 -0.92 -19.28 2.12
C VAL A 96 -0.64 -19.16 3.62
N GLY A 97 -1.29 -18.23 4.30
CA GLY A 97 -1.21 -18.12 5.75
C GLY A 97 -1.57 -19.45 6.40
N THR A 98 -0.57 -20.13 6.97
CA THR A 98 -0.83 -21.34 7.76
C THR A 98 -1.53 -20.94 9.07
N PRO A 99 -2.54 -21.70 9.52
CA PRO A 99 -3.23 -21.45 10.80
C PRO A 99 -2.29 -21.38 12.00
#